data_AF-A0A9P6H8D6-F1
#
_entry.id   AF-A0A9P6H8D6-F1
#
_cell.length_a   1.000
_cell.length_b   1.000
_cell.length_c   1.000
_cell.angle_alpha   90.00
_cell.angle_beta   90.00
_cell.angle_gamma   90.00
#
_symmetry.space_group_name_H-M   'P 1'
#
loop_
_entity.id
_entity.type
_entity.pdbx_description
1 polymer ?
#
loop_
_entity_poly.entity_id
_entity_poly.type
_entity_poly.pdbx_seq_one_letter_code
_entity_poly.pdbx_strand_id
1 'polypeptide(L)'
;MQVDNDYEHNVDGEDVIPHEWAENADPDPGAHSRDLRTGRENKRSRSFQLHEEHIQSGKRLQRLRSDPSTHYVPVPIGPAFPRRDRDSQRAKYCRLMLILFKPWRVASDLRDAGETWTAAFDRFTGVHTGGTGCILDNMQVMHECKDAKDVEDNRRR
;
A
#
# COMPACT_ATOMS: atom_id res chain seq x y z
N MET A 1 -41.62 -22.93 23.47
CA MET A 1 -41.82 -21.81 22.54
C MET A 1 -40.75 -21.94 21.49
N GLN A 2 -41.17 -22.49 20.36
CA GLN A 2 -40.42 -22.58 19.11
C GLN A 2 -40.36 -21.17 18.53
N VAL A 3 -39.18 -20.74 18.11
CA VAL A 3 -39.07 -19.58 17.20
C VAL A 3 -38.36 -20.13 15.98
N ASP A 4 -39.19 -20.50 15.01
CA ASP A 4 -38.80 -20.78 13.65
C ASP A 4 -38.14 -19.51 13.09
N ASN A 5 -36.94 -19.64 12.54
CA ASN A 5 -36.26 -18.55 11.88
C ASN A 5 -36.16 -18.93 10.40
N ASP A 6 -37.20 -18.52 9.67
CA ASP A 6 -37.37 -18.75 8.25
C ASP A 6 -36.40 -17.82 7.50
N TYR A 7 -35.23 -18.34 7.15
CA TYR A 7 -34.32 -17.68 6.23
C TYR A 7 -34.85 -17.88 4.81
N GLU A 8 -35.85 -17.09 4.43
CA GLU A 8 -36.35 -17.05 3.07
C GLU A 8 -35.31 -16.42 2.14
N HIS A 9 -34.95 -17.20 1.13
CA HIS A 9 -34.07 -16.84 0.03
C HIS A 9 -34.88 -16.02 -0.98
N ASN A 10 -34.81 -14.69 -0.92
CA ASN A 10 -35.36 -13.85 -1.99
C ASN A 10 -34.33 -13.68 -3.11
N VAL A 11 -34.50 -14.57 -4.09
CA VAL A 11 -34.03 -14.42 -5.46
C VAL A 11 -34.97 -13.41 -6.10
N ASP A 12 -34.48 -12.20 -6.34
CA ASP A 12 -34.85 -11.29 -7.44
C ASP A 12 -34.35 -9.89 -7.07
N GLY A 13 -33.37 -9.42 -7.84
CA GLY A 13 -32.64 -8.20 -7.57
C GLY A 13 -33.46 -6.95 -7.82
N GLU A 14 -33.79 -6.24 -6.75
CA GLU A 14 -33.67 -4.79 -6.65
C GLU A 14 -33.24 -4.46 -5.21
N ASP A 15 -32.02 -3.95 -5.03
CA ASP A 15 -31.51 -3.51 -3.74
C ASP A 15 -32.32 -2.27 -3.29
N VAL A 16 -33.36 -2.49 -2.50
CA VAL A 16 -34.10 -1.42 -1.81
C VAL A 16 -33.19 -0.86 -0.72
N ILE A 17 -32.53 0.27 -1.02
CA ILE A 17 -31.69 0.97 -0.04
C ILE A 17 -32.58 1.42 1.14
N PRO A 18 -32.23 1.07 2.39
CA PRO A 18 -32.96 1.52 3.57
C PRO A 18 -33.09 3.05 3.62
N HIS A 19 -34.29 3.53 3.96
CA HIS A 19 -34.70 4.95 3.99
C HIS A 19 -33.80 5.86 4.86
N GLU A 20 -32.90 5.30 5.66
CA GLU A 20 -31.94 6.01 6.50
C GLU A 20 -30.72 6.55 5.73
N TRP A 21 -30.54 6.18 4.46
CA TRP A 21 -29.45 6.65 3.59
C TRP A 21 -29.85 7.81 2.67
N ALA A 22 -31.13 8.24 2.71
CA ALA A 22 -31.66 9.28 1.83
C ALA A 22 -31.36 10.72 2.30
N GLU A 23 -31.05 10.94 3.58
CA GLU A 23 -30.83 12.30 4.12
C GLU A 23 -29.44 12.87 3.80
N ASN A 24 -28.52 12.07 3.24
CA ASN A 24 -27.17 12.50 2.86
C ASN A 24 -26.91 12.37 1.35
N ALA A 25 -27.95 12.34 0.53
CA ALA A 25 -27.79 12.34 -0.92
C ALA A 25 -27.19 13.68 -1.39
N ASP A 26 -26.04 13.62 -2.07
CA ASP A 26 -25.42 14.76 -2.74
C ASP A 26 -26.42 15.43 -3.71
N PRO A 27 -26.44 16.78 -3.80
CA PRO A 27 -27.34 17.47 -4.71
C PRO A 27 -27.00 17.18 -6.18
N ASP A 28 -28.06 16.97 -6.95
CA ASP A 28 -28.17 16.74 -8.40
C ASP A 28 -27.00 17.31 -9.25
N PRO A 29 -26.30 16.50 -10.07
CA PRO A 29 -25.20 16.96 -10.92
C PRO A 29 -25.62 17.84 -12.12
N GLY A 30 -26.87 18.28 -12.20
CA GLY A 30 -27.44 18.97 -13.36
C GLY A 30 -27.22 20.49 -13.51
N ALA A 31 -26.59 21.20 -12.56
CA ALA A 31 -26.54 22.66 -12.60
C ALA A 31 -25.11 23.25 -12.55
N HIS A 32 -24.34 23.14 -13.63
CA HIS A 32 -23.10 23.90 -13.78
C HIS A 32 -23.19 24.98 -14.86
N SER A 33 -23.35 26.20 -14.34
CA SER A 33 -23.19 27.49 -14.99
C SER A 33 -21.98 27.55 -15.93
N ARG A 34 -22.20 28.19 -17.08
CA ARG A 34 -21.19 28.52 -18.09
C ARG A 34 -20.26 29.62 -17.55
N ASP A 35 -18.98 29.44 -17.88
CA ASP A 35 -17.88 30.39 -17.80
C ASP A 35 -17.51 30.95 -16.43
N LEU A 36 -16.45 30.39 -15.85
CA LEU A 36 -15.24 31.18 -15.56
C LEU A 36 -14.02 30.31 -15.87
N ARG A 37 -13.22 30.73 -16.85
CA ARG A 37 -11.83 30.26 -17.01
C ARG A 37 -11.05 30.69 -15.77
N THR A 38 -11.13 29.92 -14.70
CA THR A 38 -10.20 30.04 -13.59
C THR A 38 -8.84 29.61 -14.13
N GLY A 39 -7.87 30.53 -14.08
CA GLY A 39 -6.51 30.26 -14.50
C GLY A 39 -6.03 28.97 -13.86
N ARG A 40 -5.31 28.15 -14.62
CA ARG A 40 -4.61 26.97 -14.09
C ARG A 40 -3.76 27.42 -12.92
N GLU A 41 -4.27 27.26 -11.71
CA GLU A 41 -3.46 27.37 -10.51
C GLU A 41 -2.30 26.41 -10.72
N ASN A 42 -1.11 26.99 -10.71
CA ASN A 42 0.13 26.30 -11.00
C ASN A 42 0.36 25.35 -9.83
N LYS A 43 -0.27 24.16 -9.86
CA LYS A 43 0.02 23.03 -8.97
C LYS A 43 1.51 22.83 -9.12
N ARG A 44 2.28 23.35 -8.16
CA ARG A 44 3.75 23.34 -8.17
C ARG A 44 4.16 21.96 -8.65
N SER A 45 4.76 21.90 -9.84
CA SER A 45 5.27 20.64 -10.38
C SER A 45 6.13 20.03 -9.29
N ARG A 46 5.71 18.90 -8.71
CA ARG A 46 6.46 18.18 -7.65
C ARG A 46 7.63 17.44 -8.27
N SER A 47 8.42 18.19 -9.03
CA SER A 47 9.64 17.74 -9.65
C SER A 47 10.80 18.16 -8.74
N PHE A 48 11.60 17.19 -8.33
CA PHE A 48 12.74 17.35 -7.45
C PHE A 48 14.03 17.22 -8.25
N GLN A 49 15.03 18.02 -7.89
CA GLN A 49 16.36 17.86 -8.44
C GLN A 49 17.01 16.60 -7.86
N LEU A 50 17.69 15.85 -8.72
CA LEU A 50 18.49 14.72 -8.27
C LEU A 50 19.62 15.25 -7.38
N HIS A 51 20.09 14.40 -6.46
CA HIS A 51 21.25 14.72 -5.63
C HIS A 51 22.44 15.12 -6.52
N GLU A 52 23.24 16.10 -6.09
CA GLU A 52 24.30 16.70 -6.90
C GLU A 52 25.29 15.68 -7.44
N GLU A 53 25.64 14.69 -6.62
CA GLU A 53 26.54 13.59 -6.97
C GLU A 53 25.96 12.55 -7.96
N HIS A 54 24.67 12.65 -8.31
CA HIS A 54 24.09 11.76 -9.30
C HIS A 54 24.63 12.07 -10.70
N ILE A 55 25.01 11.05 -11.48
CA ILE A 55 25.58 11.19 -12.83
C ILE A 55 24.68 11.95 -13.84
N GLN A 56 23.39 12.04 -13.56
CA GLN A 56 22.41 12.81 -14.36
C GLN A 56 21.90 14.07 -13.66
N SER A 57 22.52 14.48 -12.55
CA SER A 57 22.23 15.77 -11.92
C SER A 57 22.42 16.90 -12.95
N GLY A 58 21.50 17.86 -12.96
CA GLY A 58 21.45 18.95 -13.95
C GLY A 58 20.88 18.55 -15.33
N LYS A 59 20.72 17.25 -15.64
CA LYS A 59 20.11 16.78 -16.91
C LYS A 59 18.69 16.24 -16.72
N ARG A 60 18.39 15.68 -15.55
CA ARG A 60 17.11 15.02 -15.24
C ARG A 60 16.56 15.49 -13.90
N LEU A 61 15.25 15.41 -13.77
CA LEU A 61 14.50 15.68 -12.54
C LEU A 61 13.65 14.46 -12.18
N GLN A 62 13.44 14.23 -10.89
CA GLN A 62 12.51 13.23 -10.40
C GLN A 62 11.13 13.84 -10.29
N ARG A 63 10.13 13.31 -11.00
CA ARG A 63 8.75 13.80 -10.91
C ARG A 63 7.93 12.90 -10.00
N LEU A 64 7.39 13.47 -8.92
CA LEU A 64 6.38 12.80 -8.12
C LEU A 64 5.02 12.96 -8.79
N ARG A 65 4.35 11.84 -9.07
CA ARG A 65 2.96 11.86 -9.51
C ARG A 65 2.07 12.06 -8.30
N SER A 66 1.32 13.14 -8.30
CA SER A 66 0.42 13.52 -7.21
C SER A 66 -1.05 13.30 -7.53
N ASP A 67 -1.36 12.80 -8.73
CA ASP A 67 -2.73 12.44 -9.13
C ASP A 67 -3.03 11.01 -8.67
N PRO A 68 -4.00 10.80 -7.76
CA PRO A 68 -4.34 9.48 -7.26
C PRO A 68 -4.77 8.49 -8.35
N SER A 69 -5.36 8.97 -9.44
CA SER A 69 -5.76 8.12 -10.59
C SER A 69 -4.57 7.53 -11.35
N THR A 70 -3.35 8.00 -11.06
CA THR A 70 -2.10 7.56 -11.67
C THR A 70 -1.21 6.76 -10.73
N HIS A 71 -1.72 6.37 -9.55
CA HIS A 71 -1.00 5.46 -8.67
C HIS A 71 -0.92 4.06 -9.29
N TYR A 72 0.25 3.44 -9.18
CA TYR A 72 0.48 2.07 -9.61
C TYR A 72 0.93 1.26 -8.40
N VAL A 73 0.43 0.02 -8.30
CA VAL A 73 0.95 -0.96 -7.34
C VAL A 73 2.04 -1.76 -8.07
N PRO A 74 3.32 -1.61 -7.70
CA PRO A 74 4.37 -2.42 -8.31
C PRO A 74 4.13 -3.89 -7.98
N VAL A 75 4.21 -4.75 -8.99
CA VAL A 75 4.11 -6.21 -8.85
C VAL A 75 5.52 -6.79 -8.96
N PRO A 76 6.10 -7.27 -7.84
CA PRO A 76 7.46 -7.80 -7.87
C PRO A 76 7.49 -9.14 -8.60
N ILE A 77 8.38 -9.26 -9.58
CA ILE A 77 8.60 -10.49 -10.34
C ILE A 77 9.71 -11.30 -9.65
N GLY A 78 9.43 -12.54 -9.29
CA GLY A 78 10.42 -13.46 -8.70
C GLY A 78 9.88 -14.29 -7.54
N PRO A 79 10.77 -14.86 -6.72
CA PRO A 79 10.37 -15.57 -5.50
C PRO A 79 9.55 -14.68 -4.58
N ALA A 80 8.57 -15.27 -3.89
CA ALA A 80 7.75 -14.55 -2.92
C ALA A 80 8.62 -13.92 -1.83
N PHE A 81 8.17 -12.77 -1.32
CA PHE A 81 8.81 -12.15 -0.16
C PHE A 81 8.79 -13.13 1.03
N PRO A 82 9.89 -13.20 1.80
CA PRO A 82 9.92 -13.94 3.05
C PRO A 82 8.91 -13.32 4.02
N ARG A 83 8.31 -14.15 4.88
CA ARG A 83 7.39 -13.67 5.90
C ARG A 83 8.11 -13.26 7.16
N ARG A 84 7.51 -12.33 7.92
CA ARG A 84 8.10 -11.87 9.19
C ARG A 84 7.83 -12.81 10.37
N ASP A 85 6.77 -13.62 10.27
CA ASP A 85 6.26 -14.52 11.31
C ASP A 85 7.00 -15.87 11.40
N ARG A 86 7.95 -16.12 10.49
CA ARG A 86 8.78 -17.35 10.49
C ARG A 86 10.20 -17.02 10.91
N ASP A 87 10.60 -17.48 12.09
CA ASP A 87 11.94 -17.21 12.64
C ASP A 87 13.07 -17.65 11.71
N SER A 88 12.92 -18.80 11.05
CA SER A 88 13.88 -19.32 10.07
C SER A 88 14.12 -18.37 8.89
N GLN A 89 13.18 -17.48 8.60
CA GLN A 89 13.25 -16.50 7.51
C GLN A 89 13.44 -15.07 8.00
N ARG A 90 13.38 -14.80 9.30
CA ARG A 90 13.38 -13.45 9.87
C ARG A 90 14.59 -12.63 9.45
N ALA A 91 15.79 -13.21 9.50
CA ALA A 91 17.01 -12.53 9.06
C ALA A 91 16.98 -12.19 7.55
N LYS A 92 16.42 -13.08 6.72
CA LYS A 92 16.27 -12.86 5.27
C LYS A 92 15.23 -11.76 4.98
N TYR A 93 14.12 -11.76 5.73
CA TYR A 93 13.11 -10.71 5.69
C TYR A 93 13.72 -9.35 6.04
N CYS A 94 14.36 -9.23 7.19
CA CYS A 94 14.99 -7.98 7.63
C CYS A 94 15.98 -7.44 6.59
N ARG A 95 16.86 -8.30 6.06
CA ARG A 95 17.80 -7.93 5.00
C ARG A 95 17.10 -7.38 3.76
N LEU A 96 16.06 -8.08 3.28
CA LEU A 96 15.36 -7.69 2.07
C LEU A 96 14.57 -6.38 2.24
N MET A 97 13.92 -6.20 3.40
CA MET A 97 13.19 -4.97 3.70
C MET A 97 14.11 -3.76 3.82
N LEU A 98 15.31 -3.93 4.39
CA LEU A 98 16.34 -2.87 4.40
C LEU A 98 16.75 -2.49 2.97
N ILE A 99 16.98 -3.47 2.09
CA ILE A 99 17.36 -3.20 0.69
C ILE A 99 16.30 -2.39 -0.05
N LEU A 100 15.01 -2.65 0.21
CA LEU A 100 13.91 -2.00 -0.49
C LEU A 100 13.57 -0.62 0.07
N PHE A 101 13.62 -0.45 1.39
CA PHE A 101 13.01 0.71 2.06
C PHE A 101 13.98 1.62 2.78
N LYS A 102 15.18 1.14 3.13
CA LYS A 102 16.22 2.02 3.68
C LYS A 102 16.91 2.74 2.52
N PRO A 103 17.12 4.06 2.56
CA PRO A 103 17.99 4.71 1.59
C PRO A 103 19.44 4.22 1.77
N TRP A 104 20.06 3.74 0.70
CA TRP A 104 21.45 3.27 0.71
C TRP A 104 22.15 3.56 -0.63
N ARG A 105 23.47 3.72 -0.58
CA ARG A 105 24.35 3.86 -1.75
C ARG A 105 25.40 2.76 -1.80
N VAL A 106 25.87 2.34 -0.64
CA VAL A 106 26.80 1.22 -0.47
C VAL A 106 26.23 0.20 0.51
N ALA A 107 26.68 -1.05 0.43
CA ALA A 107 26.15 -2.13 1.25
C ALA A 107 26.35 -1.91 2.76
N SER A 108 27.38 -1.14 3.15
CA SER A 108 27.64 -0.75 4.54
C SER A 108 26.60 0.23 5.09
N ASP A 109 25.83 0.92 4.24
CA ASP A 109 24.76 1.79 4.73
C ASP A 109 23.60 0.97 5.32
N LEU A 110 23.45 -0.30 4.90
CA LEU A 110 22.33 -1.14 5.30
C LEU A 110 22.42 -1.58 6.77
N ARG A 111 23.63 -1.88 7.25
CA ARG A 111 23.91 -2.29 8.64
C ARG A 111 25.35 -1.99 9.03
N ASP A 112 25.57 -1.85 10.33
CA ASP A 112 26.90 -1.65 10.89
C ASP A 112 27.74 -2.94 10.88
N ALA A 113 29.06 -2.79 10.99
CA ALA A 113 29.98 -3.92 11.03
C ALA A 113 29.72 -4.77 12.30
N GLY A 114 29.47 -6.06 12.13
CA GLY A 114 29.13 -6.97 13.23
C GLY A 114 27.65 -6.93 13.67
N GLU A 115 26.84 -6.03 13.10
CA GLU A 115 25.40 -5.95 13.40
C GLU A 115 24.63 -7.09 12.72
N THR A 116 23.66 -7.66 13.44
CA THR A 116 22.73 -8.63 12.85
C THR A 116 21.71 -7.91 11.98
N TRP A 117 21.20 -8.60 10.95
CA TRP A 117 20.17 -8.01 10.07
C TRP A 117 18.90 -7.62 10.82
N THR A 118 18.55 -8.38 11.87
CA THR A 118 17.39 -8.10 12.72
C THR A 118 17.60 -6.82 13.51
N ALA A 119 18.73 -6.65 14.19
CA ALA A 119 19.04 -5.43 14.94
C ALA A 119 19.06 -4.19 14.04
N ALA A 120 19.68 -4.28 12.86
CA ALA A 120 19.71 -3.19 11.89
C ALA A 120 18.30 -2.79 11.42
N PHE A 121 17.42 -3.78 11.23
CA PHE A 121 16.05 -3.57 10.82
C PHE A 121 15.19 -2.99 11.95
N ASP A 122 15.36 -3.46 13.18
CA ASP A 122 14.64 -2.95 14.35
C ASP A 122 15.02 -1.48 14.60
N ARG A 123 16.31 -1.12 14.43
CA ARG A 123 16.77 0.26 14.45
C ARG A 123 16.17 1.11 13.33
N PHE A 124 16.12 0.60 12.11
CA PHE A 124 15.51 1.29 10.97
C PHE A 124 14.02 1.54 11.21
N THR A 125 13.26 0.53 11.61
CA THR A 125 11.81 0.64 11.84
C THR A 125 11.49 1.52 13.05
N GLY A 126 12.33 1.54 14.09
CA GLY A 126 12.18 2.43 15.23
C GLY A 126 12.30 3.93 14.89
N VAL A 127 13.05 4.27 13.84
CA VAL A 127 13.21 5.66 13.36
C VAL A 127 12.19 5.98 12.25
N HIS A 128 11.80 4.98 11.46
CA HIS A 128 10.97 5.15 10.26
C HIS A 128 9.60 4.48 10.41
N THR A 129 8.74 5.06 11.25
CA THR A 129 7.42 4.51 11.63
C THR A 129 6.24 5.00 10.79
N GLY A 130 6.48 5.82 9.76
CA GLY A 130 5.43 6.36 8.89
C GLY A 130 4.94 5.36 7.82
N GLY A 131 4.76 5.84 6.58
CA GLY A 131 4.20 5.03 5.48
C GLY A 131 4.95 3.71 5.18
N THR A 132 6.24 3.63 5.49
CA THR A 132 7.01 2.37 5.37
C THR A 132 6.45 1.27 6.27
N GLY A 133 6.03 1.59 7.50
CA GLY A 133 5.39 0.63 8.41
C GLY A 133 4.12 0.04 7.80
N CYS A 134 3.24 0.89 7.28
CA CYS A 134 2.01 0.45 6.62
C CYS A 134 2.30 -0.49 5.43
N ILE A 135 3.33 -0.21 4.63
CA ILE A 135 3.72 -1.07 3.51
C ILE A 135 4.21 -2.44 4.02
N LEU A 136 5.05 -2.44 5.06
CA LEU A 136 5.57 -3.67 5.68
C LEU A 136 4.45 -4.54 6.26
N ASP A 137 3.45 -3.92 6.91
CA ASP A 137 2.28 -4.59 7.44
C ASP A 137 1.40 -5.16 6.33
N ASN A 138 1.12 -4.36 5.28
CA ASN A 138 0.36 -4.82 4.12
C ASN A 138 1.03 -6.01 3.42
N MET A 139 2.37 -6.05 3.36
CA MET A 139 3.09 -7.19 2.83
C MET A 139 2.83 -8.48 3.63
N GLN A 140 2.71 -8.39 4.95
CA GLN A 140 2.39 -9.53 5.79
C GLN A 140 0.93 -9.99 5.60
N VAL A 141 -0.03 -9.06 5.51
CA VAL A 141 -1.45 -9.36 5.27
C VAL A 141 -1.65 -10.16 3.98
N MET A 142 -0.90 -9.89 2.92
CA MET A 142 -0.97 -10.67 1.68
C MET A 142 -0.64 -12.16 1.90
N HIS A 143 0.27 -12.47 2.82
CA HIS A 143 0.59 -13.85 3.17
C HIS A 143 -0.52 -14.51 3.99
N GLU A 144 -1.11 -13.78 4.93
CA GLU A 144 -2.20 -14.26 5.78
C GLU A 144 -3.45 -14.59 4.94
N CYS A 145 -3.81 -13.70 4.01
CA CYS A 145 -4.92 -13.94 3.08
C CYS A 145 -4.67 -15.15 2.19
N LYS A 146 -3.42 -15.33 1.71
CA LYS A 146 -3.06 -16.50 0.91
C LYS A 146 -3.20 -17.80 1.70
N ASP A 147 -2.69 -17.82 2.93
CA ASP A 147 -2.82 -19.00 3.81
C ASP A 147 -4.29 -19.34 4.07
N ALA A 148 -5.12 -18.34 4.38
CA ALA A 148 -6.55 -18.54 4.64
C ALA A 148 -7.27 -19.15 3.43
N LYS A 149 -6.95 -18.66 2.22
CA LYS A 149 -7.45 -19.24 0.98
C LYS A 149 -6.99 -20.68 0.80
N ASP A 150 -5.69 -20.96 0.96
CA ASP A 150 -5.12 -22.28 0.75
C ASP A 150 -5.74 -23.32 1.73
N VAL A 151 -6.02 -22.91 2.97
CA VAL A 151 -6.72 -23.73 3.97
C VAL A 151 -8.15 -24.04 3.53
N GLU A 152 -8.90 -23.04 3.06
CA GLU A 152 -10.27 -23.22 2.60
C GLU A 152 -10.35 -24.09 1.32
N ASP A 153 -9.45 -23.87 0.36
CA ASP A 153 -9.35 -24.67 -0.86
C ASP A 153 -9.04 -26.14 -0.54
N ASN A 154 -8.22 -26.40 0.50
CA ASN A 154 -7.93 -27.75 0.98
C ASN A 154 -9.12 -28.38 1.73
N ARG A 155 -9.97 -27.58 2.38
CA ARG A 155 -11.18 -28.06 3.07
C ARG A 155 -12.27 -28.50 2.07
N ARG A 156 -12.31 -27.89 0.89
CA ARG A 156 -13.29 -28.19 -0.17
C ARG A 156 -12.97 -29.43 -1.01
N ARG A 157 -11.75 -29.98 -0.87
CA ARG A 157 -11.31 -31.19 -1.58
C ARG A 157 -11.62 -32.44 -0.75
#